data_AF-A0A3D3IAG1-F1
#
_entry.id   AF-A0A3D3IAG1-F1
#
_cell.length_a   1.000
_cell.length_b   1.000
_cell.length_c   1.000
_cell.angle_alpha   90.00
_cell.angle_beta   90.00
_cell.angle_gamma   90.00
#
_symmetry.space_group_name_H-M   'P 1'
#
loop_
_entity.id
_entity.type
_entity.pdbx_description
1 polymer ?
#
loop_
_entity_poly.entity_id
_entity_poly.type
_entity_poly.pdbx_seq_one_letter_code
_entity_poly.pdbx_strand_id
1 'polypeptide(L)' 'LPLVAGAADYAENFGIISMLNSFPDVSSGRAALTNYFTVIKSVSTTGYFVALTLVLLVLGFRGKRNS' A
#
# COMPACT_ATOMS: atom_id res chain seq x y z
N LEU A 1 -8.63 4.98 2.19
CA LEU A 1 -7.51 4.29 1.50
C LEU A 1 -6.99 2.98 2.15
N PRO A 2 -7.60 2.36 3.19
CA PRO A 2 -7.10 1.07 3.70
C PRO A 2 -7.55 -0.15 2.88
N LEU A 3 -8.74 -0.12 2.26
CA LEU A 3 -9.26 -1.27 1.50
C LEU A 3 -8.47 -1.57 0.22
N VAL A 4 -8.06 -0.54 -0.52
CA VAL A 4 -7.24 -0.70 -1.75
C VAL A 4 -5.83 -1.19 -1.41
N ALA A 5 -5.23 -0.67 -0.34
CA ALA A 5 -3.94 -1.15 0.15
C ALA A 5 -4.02 -2.61 0.61
N GLY A 6 -5.09 -3.00 1.31
CA GLY A 6 -5.31 -4.39 1.72
C GLY A 6 -5.56 -5.33 0.53
N ALA A 7 -6.34 -4.91 -0.46
CA ALA A 7 -6.55 -5.69 -1.69
C ALA A 7 -5.25 -5.88 -2.48
N ALA A 8 -4.42 -4.83 -2.58
CA ALA A 8 -3.11 -4.91 -3.19
C ALA A 8 -2.15 -5.83 -2.41
N ASP A 9 -2.20 -5.84 -1.08
CA ASP A 9 -1.40 -6.74 -0.24
C ASP A 9 -1.74 -8.22 -0.49
N TYR A 10 -3.03 -8.57 -0.52
CA TYR A 10 -3.46 -9.94 -0.86
C TYR A 10 -3.03 -10.36 -2.27
N ALA A 11 -3.14 -9.46 -3.25
CA ALA A 11 -2.75 -9.74 -4.63
C ALA A 11 -1.22 -9.89 -4.79
N GLU A 12 -0.44 -9.06 -4.10
CA GLU A 12 1.02 -9.18 -4.02
C GLU A 12 1.42 -10.54 -3.41
N ASN A 13 0.83 -10.89 -2.26
CA ASN A 13 1.11 -12.14 -1.56
C ASN A 13 0.75 -13.36 -2.41
N PHE A 14 -0.36 -13.31 -3.15
CA PHE A 14 -0.71 -14.36 -4.11
C PHE A 14 0.35 -14.51 -5.22
N GLY A 15 0.82 -13.40 -5.77
CA GLY A 15 1.87 -13.41 -6.80
C GLY A 15 3.20 -13.96 -6.29
N ILE A 16 3.59 -13.65 -5.05
CA ILE A 16 4.80 -14.21 -4.39
C ILE A 16 4.66 -15.73 -4.22
N ILE A 17 3.52 -16.20 -3.70
CA ILE A 17 3.25 -17.63 -3.53
C ILE A 17 3.30 -18.35 -4.89
N SER A 18 2.72 -17.77 -5.93
CA SER A 18 2.78 -18.32 -7.29
C SER A 18 4.22 -18.39 -7.82
N MET A 19 5.04 -17.37 -7.57
CA MET A 19 6.45 -17.37 -7.97
C MET A 19 7.27 -18.43 -7.23
N LEU A 20 7.07 -18.59 -5.92
CA LEU A 20 7.75 -19.62 -5.13
C LEU A 20 7.41 -21.04 -5.61
N ASN A 21 6.14 -21.30 -5.95
CA ASN A 21 5.71 -22.59 -6.50
C ASN A 21 6.20 -22.83 -7.93
N SER A 22 6.61 -21.78 -8.65
CA SER A 22 7.15 -21.88 -10.01
C SER A 22 8.68 -21.98 -10.03
N PHE A 23 9.34 -21.89 -8.87
CA PHE A 23 10.79 -21.88 -8.78
C PHE A 23 11.40 -23.20 -9.31
N PRO A 24 12.54 -23.17 -10.02
CA PRO A 24 13.40 -22.03 -10.34
C PRO A 24 12.94 -21.14 -11.50
N ASP A 25 11.88 -21.52 -12.21
CA ASP A 25 11.43 -20.86 -13.44
C ASP A 25 10.47 -19.69 -13.14
N VAL A 26 11.05 -18.61 -12.61
CA VAL A 26 10.30 -17.41 -12.23
C VAL A 26 9.99 -16.56 -13.48
N SER A 27 8.72 -16.52 -13.86
CA SER A 27 8.25 -15.69 -14.97
C SER A 27 8.42 -14.20 -14.68
N SER A 28 9.13 -13.49 -15.57
CA SER A 28 9.31 -12.04 -15.52
C SER A 28 7.98 -11.26 -15.52
N GLY A 29 6.96 -11.78 -16.19
CA GLY A 29 5.61 -11.21 -16.19
C GLY A 29 4.92 -11.28 -14.82
N ARG A 30 5.10 -12.39 -14.09
CA ARG A 30 4.58 -12.55 -12.72
C ARG A 30 5.31 -11.64 -11.74
N ALA A 31 6.63 -11.53 -11.87
CA ALA A 31 7.44 -10.61 -11.07
C ALA A 31 7.02 -9.14 -11.26
N ALA A 32 6.81 -8.73 -12.52
CA ALA A 32 6.33 -7.38 -12.82
C ALA A 32 4.94 -7.12 -12.23
N LEU A 33 4.01 -8.08 -12.36
CA LEU A 33 2.66 -7.97 -11.81
C LEU A 33 2.66 -7.82 -10.28
N THR A 34 3.44 -8.64 -9.56
CA THR A 34 3.61 -8.51 -8.10
C THR A 34 4.19 -7.16 -7.73
N ASN A 35 5.20 -6.67 -8.46
CA ASN A 35 5.79 -5.36 -8.20
C ASN A 35 4.77 -4.21 -8.40
N TYR A 36 3.87 -4.30 -9.37
CA TYR A 36 2.77 -3.34 -9.50
C TYR A 36 1.87 -3.32 -8.25
N PHE A 37 1.52 -4.48 -7.70
CA PHE A 37 0.76 -4.55 -6.46
C PHE A 37 1.53 -3.99 -5.26
N THR A 38 2.83 -4.26 -5.15
CA THR A 38 3.72 -3.66 -4.14
C THR A 38 3.70 -2.13 -4.21
N VAL A 39 3.81 -1.57 -5.42
CA VAL A 39 3.81 -0.10 -5.64
C VAL A 39 2.44 0.50 -5.29
N ILE A 40 1.35 -0.11 -5.73
CA ILE A 40 -0.02 0.36 -5.42
C ILE A 40 -0.24 0.35 -3.91
N LYS A 41 0.16 -0.72 -3.23
CA LYS A 41 0.10 -0.82 -1.77
C LYS A 41 0.88 0.31 -1.11
N SER A 42 2.13 0.51 -1.51
CA SER A 42 3.01 1.53 -0.94
C SER A 42 2.47 2.95 -1.11
N VAL A 43 2.06 3.33 -2.32
CA VAL A 43 1.52 4.67 -2.58
C VAL A 43 0.20 4.88 -1.82
N SER A 44 -0.64 3.85 -1.73
CA SER A 44 -1.91 3.91 -1.01
C SER A 44 -1.71 4.12 0.50
N THR A 45 -0.76 3.41 1.12
CA THR A 45 -0.47 3.57 2.56
C THR A 45 0.19 4.91 2.86
N THR A 46 1.18 5.32 2.08
CA THR A 46 1.83 6.62 2.24
C THR A 46 0.85 7.76 2.06
N GLY A 47 0.02 7.75 1.01
CA GLY A 47 -1.00 8.77 0.78
C GLY A 47 -2.00 8.87 1.92
N TYR A 48 -2.42 7.74 2.48
CA TYR A 48 -3.30 7.71 3.66
C TYR A 48 -2.65 8.37 4.88
N PHE A 49 -1.41 8.01 5.20
CA PHE A 49 -0.72 8.58 6.37
C PHE A 49 -0.44 10.07 6.20
N VAL A 50 -0.02 10.52 5.02
CA VAL A 50 0.18 11.95 4.75
C VAL A 50 -1.13 12.73 4.94
N ALA A 51 -2.24 12.26 4.37
CA ALA A 51 -3.54 12.90 4.52
C ALA A 51 -3.98 12.94 6.00
N LEU A 52 -3.82 11.82 6.73
CA LEU A 52 -4.15 11.75 8.14
C LEU A 52 -3.32 12.73 8.97
N THR A 53 -2.00 12.80 8.75
CA THR A 53 -1.12 13.74 9.46
C THR A 53 -1.53 15.18 9.19
N LEU A 54 -1.85 15.55 7.95
CA LEU A 54 -2.34 16.89 7.62
C LEU A 54 -3.66 17.21 8.34
N VAL A 55 -4.61 16.27 8.36
CA VAL A 55 -5.88 16.43 9.08
C VAL A 55 -5.64 16.63 10.58
N LEU A 56 -4.77 15.83 11.19
CA LEU A 56 -4.45 15.95 12.61
C LEU A 56 -3.76 17.27 12.95
N LEU A 57 -2.85 17.76 12.11
CA LEU A 57 -2.22 19.07 12.27
C LEU A 57 -3.27 20.19 12.24
N VAL A 58 -4.15 20.18 11.23
CA VAL A 58 -5.22 21.18 11.10
C VAL A 58 -6.16 21.14 12.31
N LEU A 59 -6.58 19.95 12.74
CA LEU A 59 -7.43 19.79 13.93
C LEU A 59 -6.71 20.25 15.20
N GLY A 60 -5.44 19.91 15.37
CA GLY A 60 -4.63 20.33 16.52
C GLY A 60 -4.47 21.85 16.62
N PHE A 61 -4.15 22.51 15.51
CA PHE A 61 -4.07 23.98 15.47
C PHE A 61 -5.42 24.65 15.70
N ARG A 62 -6.51 24.09 15.15
CA ARG A 62 -7.87 24.58 15.41
C ARG A 62 -8.28 24.41 16.87
N GLY A 63 -7.93 23.29 17.50
CA GLY A 63 -8.18 23.03 18.91
C GLY A 63 -7.47 24.02 19.82
N LYS A 64 -6.18 24.31 19.55
CA LYS A 64 -5.40 25.29 20.33
C LYS A 64 -5.93 26.73 20.19
N ARG A 65 -6.52 27.09 19.04
CA ARG A 65 -7.07 28.44 18.80
C ARG A 65 -8.43 28.67 19.50
N ASN A 66 -9.18 27.59 19.73
CA ASN A 66 -10.54 27.65 20.31
C ASN A 66 -10.55 27.41 21.84
N SER A 67 -9.38 27.28 22.47
CA SER A 67 -9.19 27.19 23.92
C SER A 67 -8.52 28.44 24.44
#